data_AF-A0A7V9PF20-F1
#
_entry.id   AF-A0A7V9PF20-F1
#
_cell.length_a   1.000
_cell.length_b   1.000
_cell.length_c   1.000
_cell.angle_alpha   90.00
_cell.angle_beta   90.00
_cell.angle_gamma   90.00
#
_symmetry.space_group_name_H-M   'P 1'
#
loop_
_entity.id
_entity.type
_entity.pdbx_description
1 polymer ?
#
loop_
_entity_poly.entity_id
_entity_poly.type
_entity_poly.pdbx_seq_one_letter_code
_entity_poly.pdbx_strand_id
1 'polypeptide(L)'
;MRTIERPRDRRELVSAAGLPATSLASVLAGTLVAFGAIGLLLAGLAGLGELFDVDTADLNGDNWQDIGIGGAIGFAVVTLLAYAFGGYTAGRMARRAGVRHGVLVFLLGLLLTLGVAGIASGLGDTDAAADELRDQGVPTDADDWTGVG
;
A
#
# COMPACT_ATOMS: atom_id res chain seq x y z
N MET A 1 -40.91 -26.58 -20.94
CA MET A 1 -39.47 -26.82 -21.17
C MET A 1 -38.68 -25.82 -20.33
N ARG A 2 -37.89 -26.25 -19.34
CA ARG A 2 -36.95 -25.37 -18.63
C ARG A 2 -35.69 -25.28 -19.47
N THR A 3 -35.43 -24.13 -20.08
CA THR A 3 -34.15 -23.84 -20.74
C THR A 3 -33.06 -23.86 -19.69
N ILE A 4 -32.15 -24.84 -19.78
CA ILE A 4 -30.99 -24.92 -18.90
C ILE A 4 -29.96 -23.92 -19.43
N GLU A 5 -30.03 -22.68 -18.95
CA GLU A 5 -29.03 -21.65 -19.23
C GLU A 5 -27.65 -22.10 -18.72
N ARG A 6 -26.70 -22.24 -19.64
CA ARG A 6 -25.34 -22.65 -19.29
C ARG A 6 -24.58 -21.48 -18.65
N PRO A 7 -23.58 -21.74 -17.80
CA PRO A 7 -22.76 -20.68 -17.20
C PRO A 7 -22.01 -19.79 -18.22
N ARG A 8 -21.81 -20.28 -19.46
CA ARG A 8 -21.16 -19.55 -20.56
C ARG A 8 -22.12 -18.52 -21.16
N ASP A 9 -23.36 -18.89 -21.40
CA ASP A 9 -24.41 -18.01 -21.93
C ASP A 9 -24.61 -16.76 -21.05
N ARG A 10 -24.51 -16.90 -19.71
CA ARG A 10 -24.56 -15.74 -18.80
C ARG A 10 -23.38 -14.77 -18.97
N ARG A 11 -22.18 -15.26 -19.29
CA ARG A 11 -21.02 -14.39 -19.53
C ARG A 11 -21.15 -13.65 -20.86
N GLU A 12 -21.72 -14.30 -21.86
CA GLU A 12 -22.00 -13.72 -23.16
C GLU A 12 -23.08 -12.62 -23.03
N LEU A 13 -24.12 -12.86 -22.24
CA LEU A 13 -25.15 -11.85 -21.93
C LEU A 13 -24.59 -10.65 -21.16
N VAL A 14 -23.69 -10.85 -20.19
CA VAL A 14 -23.02 -9.76 -19.46
C VAL A 14 -22.09 -8.97 -20.39
N SER A 15 -21.37 -9.65 -21.29
CA SER A 15 -20.52 -9.00 -22.29
C SER A 15 -21.34 -8.23 -23.33
N ALA A 16 -22.49 -8.76 -23.75
CA ALA A 16 -23.43 -8.12 -24.64
C ALA A 16 -24.12 -6.92 -23.98
N ALA A 17 -24.29 -6.94 -22.66
CA ALA A 17 -24.79 -5.83 -21.86
C ALA A 17 -23.72 -4.75 -21.57
N GLY A 18 -22.47 -4.93 -22.00
CA GLY A 18 -21.38 -3.96 -21.78
C GLY A 18 -20.94 -3.79 -20.33
N LEU A 19 -21.33 -4.71 -19.44
CA LEU A 19 -21.02 -4.59 -18.01
C LEU A 19 -19.59 -5.12 -17.72
N PRO A 20 -18.81 -4.42 -16.87
CA PRO A 20 -17.45 -4.81 -16.57
C PRO A 20 -17.43 -6.17 -15.86
N ALA A 21 -16.55 -7.06 -16.30
CA ALA A 21 -16.40 -8.39 -15.70
C ALA A 21 -15.83 -8.36 -14.27
N THR A 22 -15.45 -7.19 -13.76
CA THR A 22 -14.79 -6.96 -12.48
C THR A 22 -15.56 -5.95 -11.65
N SER A 23 -15.78 -6.27 -10.37
CA SER A 23 -16.47 -5.38 -9.43
C SER A 23 -15.48 -4.48 -8.70
N LEU A 24 -15.65 -3.16 -8.82
CA LEU A 24 -14.80 -2.18 -8.12
C LEU A 24 -14.91 -2.31 -6.59
N ALA A 25 -16.12 -2.59 -6.07
CA ALA A 25 -16.32 -2.83 -4.64
C ALA A 25 -15.51 -4.03 -4.13
N SER A 26 -15.39 -5.08 -4.96
CA SER A 26 -14.58 -6.25 -4.63
C SER A 26 -13.08 -5.93 -4.61
N VAL A 27 -12.61 -5.08 -5.53
CA VAL A 27 -11.21 -4.63 -5.56
C VAL A 27 -10.92 -3.75 -4.34
N LEU A 28 -11.82 -2.82 -4.00
CA LEU A 28 -11.71 -1.97 -2.80
C LEU A 28 -11.66 -2.79 -1.50
N ALA A 29 -12.52 -3.79 -1.37
CA ALA A 29 -12.49 -4.69 -0.22
C ALA A 29 -11.14 -5.44 -0.13
N GLY A 30 -10.63 -5.92 -1.26
CA GLY A 30 -9.33 -6.57 -1.33
C GLY A 30 -8.17 -5.63 -0.98
N THR A 31 -8.20 -4.37 -1.41
CA THR A 31 -7.16 -3.38 -1.06
C THR A 31 -7.15 -3.04 0.41
N LEU A 32 -8.33 -2.88 1.02
CA LEU A 32 -8.43 -2.59 2.44
C LEU A 32 -7.90 -3.76 3.29
N VAL A 33 -8.20 -4.99 2.87
CA VAL A 33 -7.65 -6.21 3.48
C VAL A 33 -6.13 -6.27 3.31
N ALA A 34 -5.60 -5.91 2.14
CA ALA A 34 -4.16 -5.87 1.92
C ALA A 34 -3.48 -4.87 2.86
N PHE A 35 -3.98 -3.63 3.00
CA PHE A 35 -3.40 -2.65 3.93
C PHE A 35 -3.46 -3.11 5.39
N GLY A 36 -4.59 -3.68 5.82
CA GLY A 36 -4.69 -4.26 7.16
C GLY A 36 -3.72 -5.42 7.39
N ALA A 37 -3.55 -6.29 6.39
CA ALA A 37 -2.60 -7.39 6.44
C ALA A 37 -1.14 -6.90 6.47
N ILE A 38 -0.78 -5.86 5.72
CA ILE A 38 0.56 -5.24 5.78
C ILE A 38 0.84 -4.78 7.21
N GLY A 39 -0.06 -4.00 7.82
CA GLY A 39 0.13 -3.51 9.18
C GLY A 39 0.30 -4.63 10.21
N LEU A 40 -0.54 -5.67 10.15
CA LEU A 40 -0.45 -6.82 11.06
C LEU A 40 0.84 -7.64 10.86
N LEU A 41 1.23 -7.88 9.61
CA LEU A 41 2.41 -8.67 9.29
C LEU A 41 3.71 -7.93 9.61
N LEU A 42 3.77 -6.62 9.37
CA LEU A 42 4.91 -5.79 9.77
C LEU A 42 5.04 -5.73 11.29
N ALA A 43 3.94 -5.53 12.02
CA ALA A 43 3.95 -5.55 13.49
C ALA A 43 4.41 -6.91 14.03
N GLY A 44 3.94 -8.01 13.43
CA GLY A 44 4.40 -9.35 13.78
C GLY A 44 5.89 -9.57 13.47
N LEU A 45 6.36 -9.08 12.33
CA LEU A 45 7.77 -9.19 11.92
C LEU A 45 8.69 -8.39 12.85
N ALA A 46 8.28 -7.18 13.25
CA ALA A 46 9.01 -6.36 14.22
C ALA A 46 9.14 -7.08 15.57
N GLY A 47 8.03 -7.61 16.10
CA GLY A 47 8.05 -8.36 17.37
C GLY A 47 8.85 -9.66 17.32
N LEU A 48 8.92 -10.34 16.16
CA LEU A 48 9.81 -11.49 15.98
C LEU A 48 11.28 -11.07 15.90
N GLY A 49 11.58 -9.93 15.27
CA GLY A 49 12.95 -9.40 15.19
C GLY A 49 13.56 -9.19 16.57
N GLU A 50 12.80 -8.57 17.47
CA GLU A 50 13.21 -8.33 18.87
C GLU A 50 13.47 -9.63 19.65
N LEU A 51 12.69 -10.70 19.38
CA LEU A 51 12.89 -12.00 20.02
C LEU A 51 14.18 -12.72 19.55
N PHE A 52 14.60 -12.49 18.31
CA PHE A 52 15.74 -13.18 17.69
C PHE A 52 16.99 -12.31 17.58
N ASP A 53 17.02 -11.14 18.22
CA ASP A 53 18.12 -10.16 18.15
C ASP A 53 18.46 -9.76 16.70
N VAL A 54 17.42 -9.72 15.85
CA VAL A 54 17.52 -9.27 14.46
C VAL A 54 17.09 -7.82 14.43
N ASP A 55 17.98 -6.94 14.00
CA ASP A 55 17.69 -5.52 13.81
C ASP A 55 16.55 -5.36 12.79
N THR A 56 15.35 -5.06 13.30
CA THR A 56 14.14 -4.76 12.53
C THR A 56 13.69 -3.32 12.74
N ALA A 57 14.46 -2.51 13.49
CA ALA A 57 14.21 -1.08 13.68
C ALA A 57 14.06 -0.33 12.34
N ASP A 58 14.77 -0.80 11.32
CA ASP A 58 14.72 -0.32 9.94
C ASP A 58 13.35 -0.44 9.24
N LEU A 59 12.44 -1.27 9.75
CA LEU A 59 11.14 -1.51 9.12
C LEU A 59 10.16 -0.34 9.28
N ASN A 60 10.41 0.57 10.23
CA ASN A 60 9.56 1.75 10.45
C ASN A 60 9.75 2.85 9.40
N GLY A 61 10.80 2.77 8.56
CA GLY A 61 10.97 3.69 7.42
C GLY A 61 11.38 5.12 7.76
N ASP A 62 11.62 5.43 9.04
CA ASP A 62 12.06 6.75 9.49
C ASP A 62 13.49 7.09 9.01
N ASN A 63 14.32 6.07 8.73
CA ASN A 63 15.62 6.27 8.11
C ASN A 63 15.86 5.28 6.96
N TRP A 64 15.68 5.74 5.72
CA TRP A 64 15.87 4.93 4.52
C TRP A 64 17.34 4.50 4.28
N GLN A 65 18.29 5.23 4.89
CA GLN A 65 19.72 4.92 4.82
C GLN A 65 20.09 3.70 5.64
N ASP A 66 19.32 3.41 6.69
CA ASP A 66 19.57 2.29 7.58
C ASP A 66 18.84 1.02 7.13
N ILE A 67 17.92 1.09 6.15
CA ILE A 67 17.20 -0.11 5.66
C ILE A 67 18.17 -1.16 5.12
N GLY A 68 18.52 -2.10 5.98
CA GLY A 68 19.34 -3.24 5.64
C GLY A 68 18.64 -4.15 4.63
N ILE A 69 19.43 -4.99 3.95
CA ILE A 69 18.91 -5.98 2.99
C ILE A 69 17.85 -6.88 3.66
N GLY A 70 18.02 -7.19 4.96
CA GLY A 70 17.05 -7.95 5.75
C GLY A 70 15.69 -7.24 5.87
N GLY A 71 15.70 -5.94 6.18
CA GLY A 71 14.49 -5.12 6.25
C GLY A 71 13.78 -5.02 4.89
N ALA A 72 14.55 -4.80 3.81
CA ALA A 72 14.01 -4.75 2.46
C ALA A 72 13.36 -6.08 2.03
N ILE A 73 13.99 -7.22 2.32
CA ILE A 73 13.42 -8.56 2.04
C ILE A 73 12.17 -8.79 2.89
N GLY A 74 12.21 -8.46 4.18
CA GLY A 74 11.07 -8.58 5.09
C GLY A 74 9.86 -7.79 4.58
N PHE A 75 10.07 -6.52 4.24
CA PHE A 75 9.04 -5.66 3.66
C PHE A 75 8.48 -6.20 2.35
N ALA A 76 9.34 -6.69 1.44
CA ALA A 76 8.92 -7.27 0.17
C ALA A 76 8.06 -8.52 0.37
N VAL A 77 8.46 -9.43 1.28
CA VAL A 77 7.70 -10.65 1.61
C VAL A 77 6.35 -10.30 2.23
N VAL A 78 6.32 -9.37 3.19
CA VAL A 78 5.08 -8.93 3.83
C VAL A 78 4.12 -8.33 2.81
N THR A 79 4.61 -7.42 1.97
CA THR A 79 3.82 -6.77 0.93
C THR A 79 3.29 -7.80 -0.08
N LEU A 80 4.12 -8.76 -0.49
CA LEU A 80 3.71 -9.84 -1.39
C LEU A 80 2.57 -10.68 -0.78
N LEU A 81 2.72 -11.12 0.49
CA LEU A 81 1.73 -11.93 1.18
C LEU A 81 0.41 -11.18 1.39
N ALA A 82 0.49 -9.90 1.76
CA ALA A 82 -0.67 -9.07 1.99
C ALA A 82 -1.48 -8.83 0.70
N TYR A 83 -0.82 -8.50 -0.40
CA TYR A 83 -1.49 -8.33 -1.70
C TYR A 83 -2.02 -9.65 -2.26
N ALA A 84 -1.34 -10.78 -2.01
CA ALA A 84 -1.86 -12.10 -2.34
C ALA A 84 -3.17 -12.40 -1.57
N PHE A 85 -3.21 -12.07 -0.27
CA PHE A 85 -4.40 -12.27 0.56
C PHE A 85 -5.55 -11.34 0.17
N GLY A 86 -5.27 -10.06 -0.08
CA GLY A 86 -6.26 -9.09 -0.59
C GLY A 86 -6.84 -9.48 -1.96
N GLY A 87 -5.97 -9.96 -2.87
CA GLY A 87 -6.38 -10.51 -4.15
C GLY A 87 -7.24 -11.77 -4.04
N TYR A 88 -6.95 -12.65 -3.05
CA TYR A 88 -7.80 -13.80 -2.74
C TYR A 88 -9.18 -13.36 -2.22
N THR A 89 -9.26 -12.38 -1.32
CA THR A 89 -10.54 -11.87 -0.80
C THR A 89 -11.39 -11.28 -1.93
N ALA A 90 -10.78 -10.44 -2.76
CA ALA A 90 -11.45 -9.87 -3.94
C ALA A 90 -11.88 -10.96 -4.93
N GLY A 91 -11.01 -11.94 -5.21
CA GLY A 91 -11.33 -13.07 -6.07
C GLY A 91 -12.51 -13.91 -5.57
N ARG A 92 -12.67 -14.06 -4.24
CA ARG A 92 -13.77 -14.82 -3.62
C ARG A 92 -15.10 -14.08 -3.74
N MET A 93 -15.11 -12.75 -3.67
CA MET A 93 -16.31 -11.93 -3.89
C MET A 93 -16.71 -11.87 -5.37
N ALA A 94 -15.73 -11.84 -6.28
CA ALA A 94 -15.96 -11.73 -7.72
C ALA A 94 -16.03 -13.07 -8.48
N ARG A 95 -16.44 -14.16 -7.80
CA ARG A 95 -16.73 -15.45 -8.44
C ARG A 95 -15.50 -16.11 -9.11
N ARG A 96 -14.38 -16.17 -8.38
CA ARG A 96 -13.15 -16.95 -8.66
C ARG A 96 -12.25 -16.44 -9.79
N ALA A 97 -12.18 -15.13 -10.00
CA ALA A 97 -11.17 -14.50 -10.88
C ALA A 97 -9.98 -13.94 -10.06
N GLY A 98 -9.38 -14.77 -9.20
CA GLY A 98 -8.40 -14.35 -8.19
C GLY A 98 -7.18 -13.62 -8.74
N VAL A 99 -6.60 -14.10 -9.85
CA VAL A 99 -5.40 -13.47 -10.45
C VAL A 99 -5.68 -12.04 -10.94
N ARG A 100 -6.77 -11.84 -11.68
CA ARG A 100 -7.16 -10.51 -12.19
C ARG A 100 -7.47 -9.54 -11.05
N HIS A 101 -8.16 -10.03 -10.02
CA HIS A 101 -8.47 -9.19 -8.87
C HIS A 101 -7.23 -8.91 -8.02
N GLY A 102 -6.28 -9.83 -7.89
CA GLY A 102 -4.99 -9.57 -7.23
C GLY A 102 -4.19 -8.45 -7.90
N VAL A 103 -4.10 -8.46 -9.23
CA VAL A 103 -3.44 -7.37 -9.98
C VAL A 103 -4.18 -6.05 -9.79
N LEU A 104 -5.51 -6.04 -9.89
CA LEU A 104 -6.30 -4.82 -9.68
C LEU A 104 -6.18 -4.29 -8.25
N VAL A 105 -6.13 -5.17 -7.26
CA VAL A 105 -5.91 -4.80 -5.86
C VAL A 105 -4.52 -4.20 -5.69
N PHE A 106 -3.49 -4.80 -6.27
CA PHE A 106 -2.14 -4.22 -6.25
C PHE A 106 -2.09 -2.83 -6.89
N LEU A 107 -2.63 -2.68 -8.09
CA LEU A 107 -2.62 -1.40 -8.80
C LEU A 107 -3.40 -0.31 -8.07
N LEU A 108 -4.57 -0.65 -7.52
CA LEU A 108 -5.37 0.29 -6.74
C LEU A 108 -4.67 0.65 -5.42
N GLY A 109 -4.06 -0.31 -4.75
CA GLY A 109 -3.27 -0.06 -3.54
C GLY A 109 -2.10 0.88 -3.82
N LEU A 110 -1.34 0.62 -4.90
CA LEU A 110 -0.26 1.50 -5.35
C LEU A 110 -0.77 2.91 -5.68
N LEU A 111 -1.89 3.02 -6.39
CA LEU A 111 -2.50 4.31 -6.72
C LEU A 111 -2.90 5.09 -5.46
N LEU A 112 -3.49 4.42 -4.47
CA LEU A 112 -3.87 5.03 -3.20
C LEU A 112 -2.64 5.50 -2.41
N THR A 113 -1.60 4.66 -2.32
CA THR A 113 -0.35 5.02 -1.64
C THR A 113 0.30 6.25 -2.29
N LEU A 114 0.42 6.26 -3.62
CA LEU A 114 0.97 7.41 -4.35
C LEU A 114 0.08 8.66 -4.20
N GLY A 115 -1.25 8.49 -4.20
CA GLY A 115 -2.19 9.58 -3.99
C GLY A 115 -2.04 10.21 -2.61
N VAL A 116 -1.94 9.39 -1.55
CA VAL A 116 -1.71 9.87 -0.19
C VAL A 116 -0.35 10.55 -0.05
N ALA A 117 0.71 9.96 -0.61
CA ALA A 117 2.04 10.57 -0.60
C ALA A 117 2.06 11.93 -1.32
N GLY A 118 1.39 12.03 -2.48
CA GLY A 118 1.26 13.27 -3.22
C GLY A 118 0.49 14.35 -2.43
N ILE A 119 -0.63 13.97 -1.80
CA ILE A 119 -1.39 14.88 -0.94
C ILE A 119 -0.56 15.33 0.26
N ALA A 120 0.13 14.41 0.94
CA ALA A 120 1.00 14.73 2.08
C ALA A 120 2.13 15.69 1.67
N SER A 121 2.76 15.48 0.51
CA SER A 121 3.78 16.39 -0.01
C SER A 121 3.24 17.77 -0.40
N GLY A 122 1.97 17.86 -0.79
CA GLY A 122 1.33 19.13 -1.14
C GLY A 122 0.71 19.89 0.05
N LEU A 123 0.42 19.19 1.14
CA LEU A 123 -0.09 19.76 2.40
C LEU A 123 1.01 20.02 3.43
N GLY A 124 2.22 19.50 3.21
CA GLY A 124 3.39 19.76 4.05
C GLY A 124 3.68 21.25 4.04
N ASP A 125 3.46 21.90 5.18
CA ASP A 125 3.70 23.30 5.37
C ASP A 125 5.22 23.51 5.46
N THR A 126 5.83 23.87 4.33
CA THR A 126 7.27 24.14 4.25
C THR A 126 7.69 25.22 5.24
N ASP A 127 6.78 26.11 5.62
CA ASP A 127 7.04 27.16 6.62
C ASP A 127 7.09 26.57 8.03
N ALA A 128 6.20 25.62 8.37
CA ALA A 128 6.26 24.91 9.65
C ALA A 128 7.51 24.01 9.76
N ALA A 129 7.91 23.39 8.65
CA ALA A 129 9.16 22.63 8.57
C ALA A 129 10.40 23.54 8.70
N ALA A 130 10.37 24.73 8.10
CA ALA A 130 11.43 25.72 8.23
C ALA A 130 11.49 26.30 9.65
N ASP A 131 10.35 26.53 10.29
CA ASP A 131 10.25 27.02 11.68
C ASP A 131 10.81 26.00 12.68
N GLU A 132 10.52 24.71 12.54
CA GLU A 132 11.07 23.64 13.39
C GLU A 132 12.61 23.55 13.25
N LEU A 133 13.12 23.66 12.02
CA LEU A 133 14.57 23.69 11.76
C LEU A 133 15.22 24.93 12.38
N ARG A 134 14.53 26.08 12.34
CA ARG A 134 14.98 27.33 12.95
C ARG A 134 14.96 27.25 14.48
N ASP A 135 13.96 26.60 15.06
CA ASP A 135 13.88 26.33 16.51
C ASP A 135 15.01 25.38 16.99
N GLN A 136 15.43 24.45 16.12
CA GLN A 136 16.60 23.59 16.32
C GLN A 136 17.95 24.27 16.01
N GLY A 137 17.93 25.57 15.67
CA GLY A 137 19.13 26.39 15.46
C GLY A 137 19.80 26.19 14.10
N VAL A 138 19.11 25.57 13.14
CA VAL A 138 19.58 25.41 11.76
C VAL A 138 19.20 26.67 10.97
N PRO A 139 20.18 27.42 10.43
CA PRO A 139 19.89 28.60 9.61
C PRO A 139 19.19 28.21 8.30
N THR A 140 17.93 28.61 8.14
CA THR A 140 17.11 28.29 6.96
C THR A 140 16.96 29.45 5.98
N ASP A 141 17.35 30.68 6.37
CA ASP A 141 17.26 31.87 5.53
C ASP A 141 18.64 32.42 5.14
N ALA A 142 18.73 33.00 3.93
CA ALA A 142 19.98 33.56 3.41
C ALA A 142 20.53 34.70 4.29
N ASP A 143 19.66 35.41 5.00
CA ASP A 143 20.02 36.50 5.91
C ASP A 143 20.70 35.96 7.18
N ASP A 144 20.32 34.77 7.69
CA ASP A 144 20.97 34.15 8.86
C ASP A 144 22.44 33.80 8.57
N TRP A 145 22.76 33.42 7.33
CA TRP A 145 24.14 33.11 6.91
C TRP A 145 25.04 34.35 6.82
N THR A 146 24.46 35.55 6.66
CA THR A 146 25.26 36.80 6.59
C THR A 146 25.76 37.29 7.95
N GLY A 147 25.19 36.77 9.05
CA GLY A 147 25.62 37.06 10.42
C GLY A 147 26.74 36.15 10.97
N VAL A 148 27.16 35.13 10.21
CA VAL A 148 28.20 34.15 10.60
C VAL A 148 29.58 34.52 10.02
N GLY A 149 29.72 35.73 9.47
CA GLY A 149 30.99 36.31 8.98
C GLY A 149 31.75 37.10 10.03
#